data_AF-A0A957UW29-F1
#
_entry.id   AF-A0A957UW29-F1
#
_cell.length_a   1.000
_cell.length_b   1.000
_cell.length_c   1.000
_cell.angle_alpha   90.00
_cell.angle_beta   90.00
_cell.angle_gamma   90.00
#
_symmetry.space_group_name_H-M   'P 1'
#
loop_
_entity.id
_entity.type
_entity.pdbx_description
1 polymer ?
#
loop_
_entity_poly.entity_id
_entity_poly.type
_entity_poly.pdbx_seq_one_letter_code
_entity_poly.pdbx_strand_id
1 'polypeptide(L)' 'ITSGQIYMSVLGQERRGDYLGGTIQVIPHVTNEIKRRIGLAARAGHADVLIVEIGGTVGDIEGLP' A
#
# COMPACT_ATOMS: atom_id res chain seq x y z
N ILE A 1 -2.24 5.26 7.47
CA ILE A 1 -2.52 4.54 6.20
C ILE A 1 -3.65 3.59 6.49
N THR A 2 -4.67 3.44 5.63
CA THR A 2 -5.74 2.45 5.83
C THR A 2 -5.92 1.59 4.58
N SER A 3 -6.45 0.37 4.74
CA SER A 3 -6.71 -0.53 3.61
C SER A 3 -7.60 0.14 2.56
N GLY A 4 -8.67 0.82 2.97
CA GLY A 4 -9.54 1.57 2.06
C GLY A 4 -8.78 2.60 1.21
N GLN A 5 -7.84 3.35 1.80
CA GLN A 5 -7.03 4.32 1.05
C GLN A 5 -6.09 3.66 0.03
N ILE A 6 -5.57 2.48 0.35
CA ILE A 6 -4.68 1.70 -0.54
C ILE A 6 -5.49 1.16 -1.72
N TYR A 7 -6.57 0.43 -1.45
CA TYR A 7 -7.42 -0.14 -2.50
C TYR A 7 -8.01 0.93 -3.42
N MET A 8 -8.48 2.05 -2.87
CA MET A 8 -8.98 3.16 -3.68
C MET A 8 -7.90 3.76 -4.59
N SER A 9 -6.64 3.83 -4.13
CA SER A 9 -5.54 4.34 -4.95
C SER A 9 -5.20 3.39 -6.09
N VAL A 10 -5.10 2.09 -5.80
CA VAL A 10 -4.81 1.06 -6.81
C VAL A 10 -5.93 0.98 -7.84
N LEU A 11 -7.19 0.94 -7.41
CA LEU A 11 -8.35 0.95 -8.31
C LEU A 11 -8.41 2.23 -9.16
N GLY A 12 -8.07 3.38 -8.57
CA GLY A 12 -8.00 4.63 -9.32
C GLY A 12 -6.92 4.61 -10.41
N GLN A 13 -5.76 4.01 -10.13
CA GLN A 13 -4.67 3.82 -11.11
C GLN A 13 -5.10 2.85 -12.23
N GLU A 14 -5.76 1.75 -11.87
CA GLU A 14 -6.32 0.79 -12.84
C GLU A 14 -7.32 1.44 -13.79
N ARG A 15 -8.30 2.17 -13.26
CA ARG A 15 -9.31 2.84 -14.08
C ARG A 15 -8.76 3.93 -15.01
N ARG A 16 -7.58 4.50 -14.70
CA ARG A 16 -6.88 5.44 -15.58
C ARG A 16 -6.06 4.75 -16.67
N GLY A 17 -5.86 3.44 -16.57
CA GLY A 17 -5.04 2.66 -17.49
C GLY A 17 -3.56 2.60 -17.09
N ASP A 18 -3.19 2.99 -15.86
CA ASP A 18 -1.79 3.04 -15.40
C ASP A 18 -1.12 1.64 -15.42
N TYR A 19 -1.92 0.56 -15.39
CA TYR A 19 -1.45 -0.83 -15.45
C TYR A 19 -1.57 -1.47 -16.85
N LEU A 20 -1.86 -0.69 -17.89
CA LEU A 20 -1.83 -1.13 -19.30
C LEU A 20 -2.67 -2.40 -19.60
N GLY A 21 -3.82 -2.54 -18.93
CA GLY A 21 -4.72 -3.69 -19.09
C GLY A 21 -4.27 -4.96 -18.36
N GLY A 22 -3.21 -4.88 -17.55
CA GLY A 22 -2.76 -5.97 -16.70
C GLY A 22 -3.74 -6.30 -15.57
N THR A 23 -3.70 -7.54 -15.09
CA THR A 23 -4.51 -7.97 -13.95
C THR A 23 -4.02 -7.32 -12.66
N ILE A 24 -4.93 -6.67 -11.94
CA ILE A 24 -4.64 -6.18 -10.59
C ILE A 24 -4.75 -7.31 -9.58
N GLN A 25 -3.77 -7.35 -8.69
CA GLN A 25 -3.55 -8.41 -7.72
C GLN A 25 -3.07 -7.81 -6.41
N VAL A 26 -3.35 -8.47 -5.29
CA VAL A 26 -2.86 -8.05 -3.96
C VAL A 26 -1.33 -7.95 -3.98
N ILE A 27 -0.67 -9.00 -4.45
CA ILE A 27 0.76 -8.99 -4.76
C ILE A 27 0.90 -8.94 -6.29
N PRO A 28 1.62 -7.96 -6.87
CA PRO A 28 2.41 -6.94 -6.17
C PRO A 28 1.69 -5.60 -5.96
N HIS A 29 0.50 -5.36 -6.52
CA HIS A 29 -0.02 -3.99 -6.66
C HIS A 29 -0.42 -3.33 -5.34
N VAL A 30 -1.15 -4.05 -4.47
CA VAL A 30 -1.55 -3.55 -3.14
C VAL A 30 -0.32 -3.43 -2.23
N THR A 31 0.53 -4.46 -2.19
CA THR A 31 1.75 -4.45 -1.36
C THR A 31 2.77 -3.40 -1.81
N ASN A 32 2.87 -3.11 -3.12
CA ASN A 32 3.67 -2.01 -3.64
C ASN A 32 3.13 -0.65 -3.22
N GLU A 33 1.81 -0.45 -3.24
CA GLU A 33 1.22 0.81 -2.77
C GLU A 33 1.44 1.01 -1.26
N ILE A 34 1.35 -0.05 -0.44
CA ILE A 34 1.71 -0.01 0.99
C ILE A 34 3.18 0.41 1.16
N LYS A 35 4.11 -0.30 0.51
CA LYS A 35 5.56 0.03 0.55
C LYS A 35 5.84 1.45 0.08
N ARG A 36 5.15 1.92 -0.98
CA ARG A 36 5.30 3.28 -1.51
C ARG A 36 4.92 4.32 -0.46
N ARG A 37 3.82 4.13 0.27
CA ARG A 37 3.38 5.06 1.33
C ARG A 37 4.33 5.10 2.52
N ILE A 38 4.83 3.94 2.96
CA ILE A 38 5.84 3.86 4.02
C ILE A 38 7.12 4.61 3.59
N GLY A 39 7.62 4.34 2.38
CA GLY A 39 8.80 5.01 1.85
C GLY A 39 8.63 6.52 1.65
N LEU A 40 7.43 6.98 1.30
CA LEU A 40 7.13 8.41 1.22
C LEU A 40 7.15 9.09 2.59
N ALA A 41 6.63 8.44 3.63
CA ALA A 41 6.66 8.97 4.99
C ALA A 41 8.10 9.15 5.50
N ALA A 42 8.97 8.16 5.29
CA ALA A 42 10.39 8.25 5.64
C ALA A 42 11.09 9.43 4.94
N ARG A 43 10.86 9.57 3.62
CA ARG A 43 11.46 10.66 2.81
C ARG A 43 10.93 12.04 3.21
N ALA A 44 9.62 12.19 3.41
CA ALA A 44 9.03 13.47 3.79
C ALA A 44 9.55 13.97 5.14
N GLY A 45 9.78 13.04 6.08
CA GLY A 45 10.33 13.36 7.40
C GLY A 45 11.84 13.53 7.46
N HIS A 46 12.58 13.25 6.36
CA HIS A 46 14.06 13.13 6.37
C HIS A 46 14.55 12.27 7.55
N ALA A 47 13.81 11.21 7.85
CA ALA A 47 14.02 10.44 9.07
C ALA A 47 15.15 9.42 8.88
N ASP A 48 16.09 9.37 9.83
CA ASP A 48 17.07 8.30 9.91
C ASP A 48 16.41 6.96 10.31
N VAL A 49 15.35 7.03 11.12
CA VAL A 49 14.56 5.88 11.58
C VAL A 49 13.07 6.19 11.47
N LEU A 50 12.32 5.29 10.84
CA LEU A 50 10.86 5.33 10.78
C LEU A 50 10.27 4.14 11.55
N ILE A 51 9.45 4.43 12.56
CA ILE A 51 8.67 3.43 13.27
C ILE A 51 7.29 3.35 12.60
N VAL A 52 6.89 2.14 12.19
CA VAL A 52 5.59 1.88 11.56
C VAL A 52 4.82 0.92 12.45
N GLU A 53 3.67 1.37 12.94
CA GLU A 53 2.72 0.50 13.61
C GLU A 53 1.86 -0.23 12.57
N ILE A 54 1.78 -1.56 12.69
CA ILE A 54 0.89 -2.40 11.90
C ILE A 54 -0.27 -2.77 12.82
N GLY A 55 -1.46 -2.21 12.54
CA GLY A 55 -2.67 -2.52 13.28
C GLY A 55 -3.22 -3.91 12.94
N GLY A 56 -4.10 -4.43 13.81
CA GLY A 56 -4.68 -5.77 13.69
C GLY A 56 -3.90 -6.82 14.49
N THR A 57 -4.31 -8.08 14.35
CA THR A 57 -3.65 -9.22 15.00
C THR A 57 -2.96 -10.07 13.93
N VAL A 58 -1.76 -10.58 14.25
CA VAL A 58 -1.07 -11.51 13.36
C VAL A 58 -1.93 -12.78 13.19
N GLY A 59 -2.21 -13.14 11.94
CA GLY A 59 -3.04 -14.29 11.58
C GLY A 59 -4.45 -13.92 11.12
N ASP A 60 -4.91 -12.70 11.40
CA ASP A 60 -6.19 -12.21 10.91
C ASP A 60 -6.11 -11.85 9.41
N ILE A 61 -7.21 -12.05 8.68
CA ILE A 61 -7.28 -11.94 7.22
C ILE A 61 -6.90 -10.52 6.75
N GLU A 62 -7.27 -9.49 7.51
CA GLU A 62 -6.96 -8.10 7.20
C GLU A 62 -5.46 -7.76 7.25
N GLY A 63 -4.65 -8.55 7.95
CA GLY A 63 -3.21 -8.35 8.10
C GLY A 63 -2.34 -9.07 7.07
N LEU A 64 -2.94 -9.81 6.13
CA LEU A 64 -2.23 -10.56 5.10
C LEU A 64 -1.62 -9.70 3.96
N PRO A 65 -2.24 -8.59 3.53
CA PRO A 65 -1.65 -7.66 2.55
C PRO A 65 -0.58 -6.74 3.17
#